data_AF-A0A4Y2TMQ2-F1
#
_entry.id   AF-A0A4Y2TMQ2-F1
#
_cell.length_a   1.000
_cell.length_b   1.000
_cell.length_c   1.000
_cell.angle_alpha   90.00
_cell.angle_beta   90.00
_cell.angle_gamma   90.00
#
_symmetry.space_group_name_H-M   'P 1'
#
loop_
_entity.id
_entity.type
_entity.pdbx_description
1 polymer ?
#
loop_
_entity_poly.entity_id
_entity_poly.type
_entity_poly.pdbx_seq_one_letter_code
_entity_poly.pdbx_strand_id
1 'polypeptide(L)'
;MEVPVLSKLLQISRLKDRVEILAELIEEYWCEILVGFCALFLTYAVILLIRDAKSNYPPGPMGLPFIGYLPFLSEDVHLDLIQLGKKYGDVFSIRLGFQNVVVLHGGDAIREGLFKPEFLGRPPYGTLQFINPL
;
A
#
# COMPACT_ATOMS: atom_id res chain seq x y z
N MET A 1 52.76 -9.73 -33.61
CA MET A 1 52.21 -9.06 -32.40
C MET A 1 50.68 -9.16 -32.35
N GLU A 2 50.07 -10.17 -32.99
CA GLU A 2 48.61 -10.22 -33.27
C GLU A 2 47.85 -11.28 -32.45
N VAL A 3 48.57 -12.24 -31.86
CA VAL A 3 48.02 -13.29 -30.98
C VAL A 3 47.16 -12.77 -29.82
N PRO A 4 47.50 -11.65 -29.13
CA PRO A 4 46.68 -11.17 -28.01
C PRO A 4 45.36 -10.49 -28.44
N VAL A 5 45.20 -10.14 -29.73
CA VAL A 5 43.99 -9.49 -30.24
C VAL A 5 42.94 -10.55 -30.61
N LEU A 6 43.36 -11.64 -31.25
CA LEU A 6 42.46 -12.71 -31.66
C LEU A 6 41.81 -13.41 -30.45
N SER A 7 42.55 -13.60 -29.36
CA SER A 7 42.01 -14.20 -28.12
C SER A 7 40.95 -13.33 -27.45
N LYS A 8 41.11 -12.00 -27.47
CA LYS A 8 40.10 -11.05 -26.96
C LYS A 8 38.85 -11.02 -27.83
N LEU A 9 39.00 -11.05 -29.16
CA LEU A 9 37.85 -11.09 -30.07
C LEU A 9 37.04 -12.38 -29.93
N LEU A 10 37.72 -13.50 -29.73
CA LEU A 10 37.09 -14.80 -29.50
C LEU A 10 36.34 -14.84 -28.15
N GLN A 11 36.87 -14.17 -27.11
CA GLN A 11 36.14 -13.95 -25.86
C GLN A 11 34.89 -13.09 -26.05
N ILE A 12 34.99 -11.99 -26.80
CA ILE A 12 33.87 -11.06 -27.02
C ILE A 12 32.74 -11.73 -27.82
N SER A 13 33.07 -12.49 -28.87
CA SER A 13 32.07 -13.27 -29.63
C SER A 13 31.36 -14.27 -28.73
N ARG A 14 32.13 -15.04 -27.95
CA ARG A 14 31.57 -16.04 -27.03
C ARG A 14 30.71 -15.40 -25.92
N LEU A 15 31.07 -14.20 -25.48
CA LEU A 15 30.27 -13.41 -24.53
C LEU A 15 28.96 -12.93 -25.18
N LYS A 16 29.01 -12.48 -26.42
CA LYS A 16 27.83 -12.06 -27.17
C LYS A 16 26.85 -13.21 -27.38
N ASP A 17 27.34 -14.38 -27.78
CA ASP A 17 26.53 -15.58 -27.95
C ASP A 17 25.83 -15.98 -26.63
N ARG A 18 26.55 -15.90 -25.51
CA ARG A 18 25.95 -16.15 -24.18
C ARG A 18 24.90 -15.12 -23.80
N VAL A 19 25.08 -13.86 -24.17
CA VAL A 19 24.10 -12.80 -23.89
C VAL A 19 22.86 -12.96 -24.76
N GLU A 20 23.00 -13.33 -26.04
CA GLU A 20 21.87 -13.61 -26.94
C GLU A 20 21.05 -14.81 -26.45
N ILE A 21 21.70 -15.90 -26.05
CA ILE A 21 21.02 -17.07 -25.47
C ILE A 21 20.27 -16.70 -24.18
N LEU A 22 20.87 -15.87 -23.32
CA LEU A 22 20.20 -15.41 -22.09
C LEU A 22 19.02 -14.47 -22.39
N ALA A 23 19.11 -13.64 -23.43
CA ALA A 23 18.03 -12.76 -23.85
C ALA A 23 16.86 -13.56 -24.43
N GLU A 24 17.13 -14.59 -25.24
CA GLU A 24 16.10 -15.50 -25.76
C GLU A 24 15.40 -16.26 -24.62
N LEU A 25 16.17 -16.76 -23.64
CA LEU A 25 15.59 -17.37 -22.44
C LEU A 25 14.72 -16.38 -21.67
N ILE A 26 15.17 -15.14 -21.50
CA ILE A 26 14.45 -14.12 -20.74
C ILE A 26 13.12 -13.77 -21.40
N GLU A 27 13.07 -13.64 -22.72
CA GLU A 27 11.83 -13.39 -23.48
C GLU A 27 10.85 -14.57 -23.38
N GLU A 28 11.36 -15.81 -23.36
CA GLU A 28 10.53 -17.01 -23.19
C GLU A 28 9.87 -17.07 -21.80
N TYR A 29 10.58 -16.67 -20.75
CA TYR A 29 10.09 -16.73 -19.36
C TYR A 29 9.45 -15.43 -18.84
N TRP A 30 9.43 -14.35 -19.62
CA TRP A 30 8.92 -13.04 -19.17
C TRP A 30 7.46 -13.10 -18.71
N CYS A 31 6.63 -13.85 -19.45
CA CYS A 31 5.22 -14.00 -19.15
C CYS A 31 4.98 -14.76 -17.84
N GLU A 32 5.75 -15.83 -17.58
CA GLU A 32 5.61 -16.61 -16.33
C GLU A 32 5.98 -15.77 -15.10
N ILE A 33 7.05 -14.97 -15.22
CA ILE A 33 7.47 -14.06 -14.17
C ILE A 33 6.38 -13.03 -13.89
N LEU A 34 5.85 -12.37 -14.94
CA LEU A 34 4.77 -11.40 -14.79
C LEU A 34 3.51 -12.01 -14.17
N VAL A 35 3.09 -13.19 -14.63
CA VAL A 35 1.94 -13.91 -14.07
C VAL A 35 2.17 -14.26 -12.61
N GLY A 36 3.37 -14.71 -12.24
CA GLY A 36 3.76 -14.99 -10.85
C GLY A 36 3.69 -13.75 -9.97
N PHE A 37 4.24 -12.63 -10.42
CA PHE A 37 4.16 -11.35 -9.71
C PHE A 37 2.73 -10.85 -9.57
N CYS A 38 1.91 -10.94 -10.62
CA CYS A 38 0.50 -10.58 -10.58
C CYS A 38 -0.29 -11.46 -9.59
N ALA A 39 -0.06 -12.78 -9.60
CA ALA A 39 -0.71 -13.70 -8.67
C ALA A 39 -0.30 -13.42 -7.20
N LEU A 40 0.98 -13.15 -6.95
CA LEU A 40 1.47 -12.79 -5.61
C LEU A 40 0.87 -11.46 -5.14
N PHE A 41 0.83 -10.45 -6.02
CA PHE A 41 0.22 -9.17 -5.71
C PHE A 41 -1.28 -9.30 -5.43
N LEU A 42 -2.02 -10.06 -6.24
CA LEU A 42 -3.46 -10.31 -6.04
C LEU A 42 -3.71 -11.06 -4.73
N THR A 43 -2.95 -12.11 -4.43
CA THR A 43 -3.11 -12.85 -3.17
C THR A 43 -2.80 -11.97 -1.96
N TYR A 44 -1.75 -11.15 -2.02
CA TYR A 44 -1.45 -10.18 -0.98
C TYR A 44 -2.56 -9.13 -0.80
N ALA A 45 -3.08 -8.59 -1.90
CA ALA A 45 -4.20 -7.63 -1.89
C ALA A 45 -5.47 -8.25 -1.29
N VAL A 46 -5.80 -9.50 -1.66
CA VAL A 46 -6.94 -10.24 -1.09
C VAL A 46 -6.75 -10.46 0.41
N ILE A 47 -5.54 -10.85 0.85
CA ILE A 47 -5.25 -10.99 2.29
C ILE A 47 -5.45 -9.66 3.02
N LEU A 48 -4.99 -8.54 2.46
CA LEU A 48 -5.21 -7.22 3.05
C LEU A 48 -6.70 -6.88 3.14
N LEU A 49 -7.48 -7.14 2.09
CA LEU A 49 -8.93 -6.89 2.09
C LEU A 49 -9.67 -7.74 3.13
N ILE A 50 -9.32 -9.02 3.26
CA ILE A 50 -9.93 -9.90 4.27
C ILE A 50 -9.56 -9.47 5.69
N ARG A 51 -8.32 -9.00 5.91
CA ARG A 51 -7.89 -8.49 7.22
C ARG A 51 -8.68 -7.25 7.62
N ASP A 52 -8.93 -6.35 6.68
CA ASP A 52 -9.75 -5.16 6.91
C ASP A 52 -11.20 -5.54 7.21
N ALA A 53 -11.78 -6.49 6.46
CA ALA A 53 -13.14 -6.97 6.66
C ALA A 53 -13.36 -7.76 7.96
N LYS A 54 -12.35 -8.47 8.45
CA LYS A 54 -12.42 -9.25 9.70
C LYS A 54 -12.25 -8.39 10.95
N SER A 55 -11.71 -7.18 10.80
CA SER A 55 -11.58 -6.30 11.95
C SER A 55 -12.95 -5.80 12.40
N ASN A 56 -13.16 -5.68 13.71
CA ASN A 56 -14.40 -5.18 14.33
C ASN A 56 -14.60 -3.67 14.09
N TYR A 57 -14.14 -3.14 12.95
CA TYR A 57 -14.30 -1.75 12.61
C TYR A 57 -15.73 -1.46 12.18
N PRO A 58 -16.23 -0.25 12.45
CA PRO A 58 -17.51 0.21 11.96
C PRO A 58 -17.54 0.21 10.42
N PRO A 59 -18.74 0.14 9.80
CA PRO A 59 -18.87 0.14 8.34
C PRO A 59 -18.19 1.36 7.72
N GLY A 60 -17.60 1.19 6.54
CA GLY A 60 -16.77 2.22 5.91
C GLY A 60 -16.51 1.98 4.43
N PRO A 61 -16.11 3.01 3.66
CA PRO A 61 -15.70 2.83 2.27
C PRO A 61 -14.43 1.98 2.18
N MET A 62 -14.48 0.97 1.30
CA MET A 62 -13.28 0.20 0.95
C MET A 62 -12.34 1.07 0.10
N GLY A 63 -11.12 1.26 0.59
CA GLY A 63 -10.05 1.94 -0.13
C GLY A 63 -9.20 0.98 -0.96
N LEU A 64 -8.30 1.53 -1.78
CA LEU A 64 -7.31 0.75 -2.51
C LEU A 64 -6.33 0.05 -1.55
N PRO A 65 -5.77 -1.12 -1.92
CA PRO A 65 -4.67 -1.70 -1.19
C PRO A 65 -3.50 -0.68 -1.12
N PHE A 66 -2.85 -0.57 0.04
CA PHE A 66 -1.75 0.36 0.36
C PHE A 66 -2.10 1.85 0.51
N ILE A 67 -2.85 2.44 -0.41
CA ILE A 67 -3.13 3.90 -0.39
C ILE A 67 -4.44 4.20 0.36
N GLY A 68 -5.35 3.23 0.46
CA GLY A 68 -6.64 3.40 1.10
C GLY A 68 -7.57 4.29 0.29
N TYR A 69 -8.37 5.09 0.99
CA TYR A 69 -9.35 6.02 0.42
C TYR A 69 -8.76 7.41 0.10
N LEU A 70 -7.46 7.63 0.36
CA LEU A 70 -6.77 8.90 0.10
C LEU A 70 -6.95 9.44 -1.33
N PRO A 71 -6.87 8.62 -2.41
CA PRO A 71 -6.98 9.14 -3.77
C PRO A 71 -8.39 9.61 -4.14
N PHE A 72 -9.39 9.23 -3.34
CA PHE A 72 -10.79 9.64 -3.51
C PHE A 72 -11.14 10.86 -2.66
N LEU A 73 -10.23 11.32 -1.80
CA LEU A 73 -10.39 12.54 -1.04
C LEU A 73 -9.93 13.73 -1.90
N SER A 74 -10.77 14.75 -1.95
CA SER A 74 -10.53 16.04 -2.57
C SER A 74 -9.61 16.89 -1.70
N GLU A 75 -9.24 18.08 -2.20
CA GLU A 75 -8.48 19.07 -1.43
C GLU A 75 -9.23 19.45 -0.13
N ASP A 76 -10.55 19.49 -0.19
CA ASP A 76 -11.45 19.70 0.95
C ASP A 76 -11.83 18.39 1.68
N VAL A 77 -10.84 17.71 2.25
CA VAL A 77 -11.01 16.43 2.97
C VAL A 77 -12.17 16.46 3.98
N HIS A 78 -12.33 17.57 4.70
CA HIS A 78 -13.38 17.74 5.71
C HIS A 78 -14.80 17.67 5.13
N LEU A 79 -15.03 18.17 3.91
CA LEU A 79 -16.33 18.07 3.23
C LEU A 79 -16.62 16.64 2.82
N ASP A 80 -15.61 15.92 2.34
CA ASP A 80 -15.74 14.53 1.94
C ASP A 80 -16.05 13.63 3.14
N LEU A 81 -15.42 13.89 4.29
CA LEU A 81 -15.73 13.20 5.55
C LEU A 81 -17.17 13.46 6.01
N ILE A 82 -17.69 14.68 5.83
CA ILE A 82 -19.10 14.99 6.13
C ILE A 82 -20.03 14.23 5.19
N GLN A 83 -19.71 14.15 3.90
CA GLN A 83 -20.51 13.39 2.93
C GLN A 83 -20.49 11.89 3.26
N LEU A 84 -19.33 11.35 3.65
CA LEU A 84 -19.18 9.98 4.11
C LEU A 84 -19.98 9.72 5.39
N GLY A 85 -19.95 10.64 6.36
CA GLY A 85 -20.76 10.55 7.58
C GLY A 85 -22.26 10.52 7.28
N LYS A 86 -22.74 11.31 6.32
CA LYS A 86 -24.13 11.24 5.86
C LYS A 86 -24.50 9.89 5.24
N LYS A 87 -23.54 9.17 4.63
CA LYS A 87 -23.76 7.90 3.95
C LYS A 87 -23.63 6.68 4.86
N TYR A 88 -22.63 6.68 5.75
CA TYR A 88 -22.28 5.54 6.61
C TYR A 88 -22.77 5.70 8.05
N GLY A 89 -23.19 6.90 8.44
CA GLY A 89 -23.71 7.23 9.78
C GLY A 89 -22.70 7.95 10.67
N ASP A 90 -23.06 8.07 11.95
CA ASP A 90 -22.32 8.85 12.95
C ASP A 90 -20.95 8.25 13.31
N VAL A 91 -20.72 6.96 13.04
CA VAL A 91 -19.43 6.29 13.29
C VAL A 91 -19.10 5.41 12.09
N PHE A 92 -18.01 5.75 11.40
CA PHE A 92 -17.55 5.00 10.22
C PHE A 92 -16.04 4.87 10.18
N SER A 93 -15.52 3.90 9.45
CA SER A 93 -14.07 3.70 9.28
C SER A 93 -13.61 4.08 7.88
N ILE A 94 -12.40 4.64 7.76
CA ILE A 94 -11.74 4.93 6.49
C ILE A 94 -10.29 4.52 6.57
N ARG A 95 -9.79 3.93 5.49
CA ARG A 95 -8.36 3.60 5.38
C ARG A 95 -7.60 4.79 4.80
N LEU A 96 -6.64 5.33 5.54
CA LEU A 96 -5.73 6.38 5.08
C LEU A 96 -4.33 5.80 4.94
N GLY A 97 -3.94 5.45 3.72
CA GLY A 97 -2.67 4.77 3.45
C GLY A 97 -2.61 3.40 4.14
N PHE A 98 -1.62 3.26 5.03
CA PHE A 98 -1.39 2.05 5.81
C PHE A 98 -2.19 1.98 7.11
N GLN A 99 -2.88 3.06 7.51
CA GLN A 99 -3.62 3.12 8.77
C GLN A 99 -5.12 3.10 8.53
N ASN A 100 -5.86 2.37 9.38
CA ASN A 100 -7.31 2.45 9.41
C ASN A 100 -7.75 3.42 10.51
N VAL A 101 -8.56 4.41 10.14
CA VAL A 101 -8.99 5.50 11.01
C VAL A 101 -10.51 5.42 11.18
N VAL A 102 -10.97 5.52 12.42
CA VAL A 102 -12.40 5.64 12.73
C VAL A 102 -12.74 7.11 12.87
N VAL A 103 -13.74 7.56 12.11
CA VAL A 103 -14.21 8.94 12.09
C VAL A 103 -15.54 9.00 12.85
N LEU A 104 -15.61 9.92 13.81
CA LEU A 104 -16.84 10.27 14.52
C LEU A 104 -17.48 11.47 13.83
N HIS A 105 -18.72 11.32 13.44
CA HIS A 105 -19.56 12.33 12.80
C HIS A 105 -20.83 12.54 13.65
N GLY A 106 -21.29 13.78 13.78
CA GLY A 106 -22.48 14.10 14.57
C GLY A 106 -22.18 14.48 16.04
N GLY A 107 -23.04 15.32 16.60
CA GLY A 107 -22.82 15.94 17.91
C GLY A 107 -22.76 14.96 19.07
N ASP A 108 -23.63 13.94 19.07
CA ASP A 108 -23.73 12.96 20.16
C ASP A 108 -22.53 12.01 20.18
N ALA A 109 -22.12 11.49 19.02
CA ALA A 109 -20.95 10.61 18.89
C ALA A 109 -19.64 11.32 19.28
N ILE A 110 -19.46 12.58 18.85
CA ILE A 110 -18.31 13.39 19.24
C ILE A 110 -18.31 13.66 20.74
N ARG A 111 -19.48 14.00 21.31
CA ARG A 111 -19.62 14.23 22.75
C ARG A 111 -19.22 12.99 23.53
N GLU A 112 -19.79 11.84 23.20
CA GLU A 112 -19.48 10.57 23.88
C GLU A 112 -18.00 10.20 23.76
N GLY A 113 -17.41 10.36 22.57
CA GLY A 113 -15.99 10.11 22.35
C GLY A 113 -15.09 11.01 23.19
N LEU A 114 -15.42 12.31 23.30
CA LEU A 114 -14.61 13.27 24.04
C LEU A 114 -14.65 13.07 25.57
N PHE A 115 -15.76 12.57 26.11
CA PHE A 115 -15.88 12.29 27.55
C PHE A 115 -15.28 10.96 27.98
N LYS A 116 -14.84 10.12 27.05
CA LYS A 116 -14.19 8.84 27.33
C LYS A 116 -12.69 9.05 27.62
N PRO A 117 -12.18 8.62 28.79
CA PRO A 117 -10.78 8.84 29.18
C PRO A 117 -9.78 8.21 28.21
N GLU A 118 -10.18 7.19 27.45
CA GLU A 118 -9.37 6.52 26.43
C GLU A 118 -9.00 7.44 25.25
N PHE A 119 -9.81 8.47 24.97
CA PHE A 119 -9.57 9.44 23.88
C PHE A 119 -8.88 10.73 24.36
N LEU A 120 -8.70 10.92 25.66
CA LEU A 120 -8.03 12.10 26.23
C LEU A 120 -6.51 12.01 26.15
N GLY A 121 -5.95 10.84 25.80
CA GLY A 121 -4.53 10.62 25.63
C GLY A 121 -3.97 11.30 24.37
N ARG A 122 -2.72 11.79 24.46
CA ARG A 122 -2.00 12.27 23.27
C ARG A 122 -1.77 11.09 22.33
N PRO A 123 -2.24 11.14 21.07
CA PRO A 123 -1.97 10.06 20.14
C PRO A 123 -0.45 9.87 19.97
N PRO A 124 0.04 8.62 19.88
CA PRO A 124 1.46 8.35 19.75
C PRO A 124 2.06 8.85 18.41
N TYR A 125 1.27 9.39 17.48
CA TYR A 125 1.69 9.76 16.12
C TYR A 125 2.55 11.04 16.02
N GLY A 126 3.47 11.26 16.95
CA GLY A 126 4.43 12.36 16.87
C GLY A 126 5.62 12.02 15.96
N THR A 127 6.01 12.96 15.09
CA THR A 127 7.30 12.97 14.36
C THR A 127 8.51 12.75 15.31
N LEU A 128 8.34 13.05 16.60
CA LEU A 128 9.35 12.87 17.65
C LEU A 128 9.45 11.44 18.22
N GLN A 129 8.49 10.55 17.94
CA GLN A 129 8.54 9.16 18.44
C GLN A 129 9.62 8.34 17.71
N PHE A 130 9.97 8.73 16.48
CA PHE A 130 11.12 8.19 15.75
C PHE A 130 12.48 8.71 16.27
N ILE A 131 12.50 9.79 17.05
CA ILE A 131 13.73 10.46 17.51
C ILE A 131 14.14 10.03 18.93
N ASN A 132 13.22 9.47 19.71
CA ASN A 132 13.53 9.00 21.06
C ASN A 132 13.01 7.58 21.30
N PRO A 133 13.75 6.54 20.86
CA PRO A 133 13.49 5.17 21.25
C PRO A 133 14.05 4.97 22.67
N LEU A 134 13.27 5.35 23.68
CA LEU A 134 13.48 4.92 25.06
C LEU A 134 12.34 4.00 25.48
#